data_AF-A0A024U1T5-F1
#
_entry.id   AF-A0A024U1T5-F1
#
_cell.length_a   1.000
_cell.length_b   1.000
_cell.length_c   1.000
_cell.angle_alpha   90.00
_cell.angle_beta   90.00
_cell.angle_gamma   90.00
#
_symmetry.space_group_name_H-M   'P 1'
#
loop_
_entity.id
_entity.type
_entity.pdbx_description
1 polymer ?
#
loop_
_entity_poly.entity_id
_entity_poly.type
_entity_poly.pdbx_seq_one_letter_code
_entity_poly.pdbx_strand_id
1 'polypeptide(L)'
;MPRRHHGETSSEAALPQPPLVEMVFLGTASMVSSSTRHVSGIGVAIGGDCWIFDAGEGTGTQLAKSAVLQSAVSRVFVTHMHGDHVFGLMGLLLSVGCTGEPRIIQVVGPPGLRKYLRRNLADTESNMLCQYRVDELWFGEAPASDIYDADPLYVPMELPGLNVAPLNDGTWRVPPPPSTGKLHPRHQHIDNSGNVEETFFVCAAPLKHTLEPCYAFVIQERDYPGRVHLTSDLKSRLLAPDNQEFLQRRDISNPLAVLTALQHGHSVELVDGTLLPEDVLSERRIGRRLAILGDTCDSRAVARLAVGADVVVHECTNAFIDMLDGAHSTFNEVEATTYVHGHSTPRTAGRFAQALRCRHLILTHFSRRYKDDGSMEPVMECIRQQCASHYDSGKIECAHDLEVVTIKIPKGDRYSDKEQAYRDAASAADDAKAHAKAFFLARKTSLSHRTRRLLE
;
A
#
# COMPACT_ATOMS: atom_id res chain seq x y z
N MET A 1 39.36 -40.77 -0.70
CA MET A 1 38.73 -39.65 -1.44
C MET A 1 38.41 -38.56 -0.44
N PRO A 2 39.13 -37.42 -0.45
CA PRO A 2 39.06 -36.44 0.62
C PRO A 2 37.79 -35.58 0.51
N ARG A 3 37.17 -35.31 1.66
CA ARG A 3 36.05 -34.38 1.83
C ARG A 3 36.53 -32.97 1.47
N ARG A 4 35.87 -32.34 0.51
CA ARG A 4 36.04 -30.90 0.23
C ARG A 4 35.44 -30.10 1.38
N HIS A 5 36.28 -29.36 2.09
CA HIS A 5 35.85 -28.24 2.91
C HIS A 5 35.19 -27.21 1.98
N HIS A 6 33.89 -26.98 2.15
CA HIS A 6 33.27 -25.74 1.69
C HIS A 6 33.79 -24.63 2.60
N GLY A 7 34.66 -23.78 2.07
CA GLY A 7 34.98 -22.51 2.69
C GLY A 7 33.70 -21.68 2.73
N GLU A 8 33.30 -21.26 3.92
CA GLU A 8 32.38 -20.15 4.11
C GLU A 8 33.02 -18.92 3.48
N THR A 9 32.63 -18.60 2.25
CA THR A 9 32.81 -17.25 1.74
C THR A 9 31.94 -16.35 2.62
N SER A 10 32.56 -15.57 3.48
CA SER A 10 31.95 -14.40 4.10
C SER A 10 31.33 -13.57 2.97
N SER A 11 30.02 -13.66 2.80
CA SER A 11 29.32 -12.81 1.86
C SER A 11 29.44 -11.39 2.41
N GLU A 12 30.36 -10.61 1.86
CA GLU A 12 30.34 -9.15 2.00
C GLU A 12 28.90 -8.72 1.67
N ALA A 13 28.17 -8.27 2.69
CA ALA A 13 26.77 -7.91 2.54
C ALA A 13 26.68 -6.68 1.65
N ALA A 14 26.54 -6.90 0.34
CA ALA A 14 26.19 -5.84 -0.59
C ALA A 14 24.92 -5.18 -0.06
N LEU A 15 24.98 -3.86 0.16
CA LEU A 15 23.86 -3.13 0.72
C LEU A 15 22.58 -3.33 -0.08
N PRO A 16 21.42 -3.32 0.59
CA PRO A 16 20.15 -3.63 -0.03
C PRO A 16 19.89 -2.66 -1.19
N GLN A 17 19.81 -3.22 -2.40
CA GLN A 17 19.29 -2.47 -3.53
C GLN A 17 17.77 -2.38 -3.39
N PRO A 18 17.15 -1.25 -3.77
CA PRO A 18 15.69 -1.15 -3.78
C PRO A 18 15.10 -2.27 -4.63
N PRO A 19 14.19 -3.11 -4.09
CA PRO A 19 13.61 -4.19 -4.86
C PRO A 19 12.68 -3.63 -5.94
N LEU A 20 12.39 -4.44 -6.96
CA LEU A 20 11.30 -4.15 -7.87
C LEU A 20 9.97 -4.10 -7.08
N VAL A 21 9.17 -3.08 -7.35
CA VAL A 21 7.81 -2.93 -6.81
C VAL A 21 6.85 -2.75 -7.97
N GLU A 22 5.85 -3.62 -8.04
CA GLU A 22 4.83 -3.62 -9.08
C GLU A 22 3.46 -3.72 -8.44
N MET A 23 2.50 -2.99 -8.99
CA MET A 23 1.10 -3.05 -8.62
C MET A 23 0.32 -3.73 -9.74
N VAL A 24 -0.48 -4.73 -9.40
CA VAL A 24 -1.31 -5.50 -10.31
C VAL A 24 -2.76 -5.30 -9.91
N PHE A 25 -3.58 -4.76 -10.81
CA PHE A 25 -5.00 -4.53 -10.54
C PHE A 25 -5.77 -5.81 -10.84
N LEU A 26 -6.13 -6.60 -9.83
CA LEU A 26 -6.85 -7.87 -10.01
C LEU A 26 -8.32 -7.65 -10.33
N GLY A 27 -8.89 -6.54 -9.87
CA GLY A 27 -10.24 -6.11 -10.20
C GLY A 27 -10.44 -4.63 -9.92
N THR A 28 -11.21 -3.99 -10.79
CA THR A 28 -11.38 -2.52 -10.86
C THR A 28 -12.85 -2.07 -10.84
N ALA A 29 -13.81 -2.97 -10.69
CA ALA A 29 -15.24 -2.66 -10.63
C ALA A 29 -15.71 -2.39 -9.20
N SER A 30 -16.72 -1.53 -9.08
CA SER A 30 -17.49 -1.34 -7.84
C SER A 30 -18.67 -2.30 -7.73
N MET A 31 -18.95 -2.77 -6.51
CA MET A 31 -20.16 -3.50 -6.09
C MET A 31 -20.36 -4.90 -6.70
N VAL A 32 -20.23 -5.05 -8.02
CA VAL A 32 -20.47 -6.30 -8.73
C VAL A 32 -19.50 -6.45 -9.90
N SER A 33 -19.08 -7.70 -10.16
CA SER A 33 -18.30 -8.01 -11.35
C SER A 33 -19.16 -7.83 -12.60
N SER A 34 -18.50 -7.41 -13.68
CA SER A 34 -19.05 -7.35 -15.02
C SER A 34 -18.28 -8.32 -15.92
N SER A 35 -18.69 -8.43 -17.19
CA SER A 35 -17.95 -9.22 -18.18
C SER A 35 -16.54 -8.67 -18.48
N THR A 36 -16.25 -7.43 -18.08
CA THR A 36 -15.02 -6.72 -18.43
C THR A 36 -14.18 -6.29 -17.23
N ARG A 37 -14.79 -6.18 -16.03
CA ARG A 37 -14.12 -5.75 -14.80
C ARG A 37 -14.58 -6.61 -13.62
N HIS A 38 -13.63 -7.11 -12.85
CA HIS A 38 -13.84 -7.84 -11.60
C HIS A 38 -13.97 -6.86 -10.43
N VAL A 39 -14.66 -7.27 -9.36
CA VAL A 39 -14.68 -6.53 -8.09
C VAL A 39 -13.29 -6.34 -7.47
N SER A 40 -13.18 -5.38 -6.56
CA SER A 40 -11.95 -4.90 -5.90
C SER A 40 -10.94 -5.99 -5.52
N GLY A 41 -9.72 -5.81 -6.02
CA GLY A 41 -8.54 -6.50 -5.54
C GLY A 41 -7.28 -5.96 -6.21
N ILE A 42 -6.24 -5.71 -5.42
CA ILE A 42 -4.96 -5.18 -5.91
C ILE A 42 -3.83 -6.00 -5.31
N GLY A 43 -2.92 -6.51 -6.14
CA GLY A 43 -1.68 -7.13 -5.69
C GLY A 43 -0.51 -6.15 -5.76
N VAL A 44 0.26 -6.01 -4.68
CA VAL A 44 1.52 -5.27 -4.66
C VAL A 44 2.65 -6.27 -4.51
N ALA A 45 3.37 -6.51 -5.60
CA ALA A 45 4.52 -7.40 -5.63
C ALA A 45 5.79 -6.64 -5.26
N ILE A 46 6.50 -7.09 -4.21
CA ILE A 46 7.69 -6.48 -3.65
C ILE A 46 8.77 -7.54 -3.53
N GLY A 47 9.80 -7.49 -4.40
CA GLY A 47 10.98 -8.35 -4.26
C GLY A 47 10.71 -9.88 -4.24
N GLY A 48 9.59 -10.33 -4.84
CA GLY A 48 9.14 -11.73 -4.84
C GLY A 48 8.14 -12.10 -3.75
N ASP A 49 7.74 -11.14 -2.92
CA ASP A 49 6.59 -11.23 -2.01
C ASP A 49 5.37 -10.51 -2.62
N CYS A 50 4.15 -10.89 -2.25
CA CYS A 50 2.94 -10.24 -2.74
C CYS A 50 1.99 -9.88 -1.60
N TRP A 51 1.55 -8.62 -1.57
CA TRP A 51 0.59 -8.10 -0.62
C TRP A 51 -0.72 -7.79 -1.35
N ILE A 52 -1.82 -8.38 -0.91
CA ILE A 52 -3.14 -8.17 -1.50
C ILE A 52 -3.88 -7.08 -0.73
N PHE A 53 -4.49 -6.14 -1.43
CA PHE A 53 -5.37 -5.10 -0.90
C PHE A 53 -6.77 -5.34 -1.47
N ASP A 54 -7.69 -5.68 -0.57
CA ASP A 54 -9.00 -6.24 -0.82
C ASP A 54 -8.99 -7.56 -1.62
N ALA A 55 -9.97 -8.40 -1.31
CA ALA A 55 -10.16 -9.70 -1.92
C ALA A 55 -11.65 -9.93 -2.18
N GLY A 56 -12.20 -9.14 -3.11
CA GLY A 56 -13.52 -9.38 -3.67
C GLY A 56 -13.67 -10.79 -4.24
N GLU A 57 -14.91 -11.22 -4.48
CA GLU A 57 -15.16 -12.52 -5.13
C GLU A 57 -14.23 -12.69 -6.35
N GLY A 58 -13.70 -13.89 -6.58
CA GLY A 58 -12.86 -14.19 -7.75
C GLY A 58 -11.43 -13.63 -7.75
N THR A 59 -10.99 -12.88 -6.74
CA THR A 59 -9.59 -12.37 -6.65
C THR A 59 -8.54 -13.47 -6.81
N GLY A 60 -8.74 -14.66 -6.21
CA GLY A 60 -7.81 -15.79 -6.36
C GLY A 60 -7.67 -16.29 -7.82
N THR A 61 -8.77 -16.25 -8.57
CA THR A 61 -8.81 -16.58 -10.01
C THR A 61 -8.13 -15.51 -10.85
N GLN A 62 -8.36 -14.24 -10.54
CA GLN A 62 -7.66 -13.12 -11.21
C GLN A 62 -6.16 -13.16 -10.95
N LEU A 63 -5.76 -13.47 -9.71
CA LEU A 63 -4.36 -13.66 -9.34
C LEU A 63 -3.70 -14.77 -10.16
N ALA A 64 -4.39 -15.91 -10.36
CA ALA A 64 -3.91 -17.01 -11.18
C ALA A 64 -3.74 -16.67 -12.67
N LYS A 65 -4.44 -15.64 -13.18
CA LYS A 65 -4.28 -15.12 -14.55
C LYS A 65 -3.13 -14.13 -14.66
N SER A 66 -2.66 -13.58 -13.55
CA SER A 66 -1.56 -12.62 -13.51
C SER A 66 -0.19 -13.32 -13.54
N ALA A 67 0.88 -12.53 -13.68
CA ALA A 67 2.25 -13.04 -13.53
C ALA A 67 2.67 -13.29 -12.06
N VAL A 68 1.85 -12.86 -11.09
CA VAL A 68 2.16 -12.99 -9.66
C VAL A 68 1.80 -14.39 -9.18
N LEU A 69 2.78 -15.07 -8.57
CA LEU A 69 2.58 -16.41 -8.01
C LEU A 69 1.66 -16.35 -6.78
N GLN A 70 0.69 -17.27 -6.71
CA GLN A 70 -0.18 -17.40 -5.53
C GLN A 70 0.64 -17.69 -4.26
N SER A 71 1.71 -18.49 -4.37
CA SER A 71 2.62 -18.80 -3.25
C SER A 71 3.43 -17.60 -2.75
N ALA A 72 3.45 -16.49 -3.50
CA ALA A 72 4.09 -15.25 -3.07
C ALA A 72 3.21 -14.44 -2.12
N VAL A 73 1.90 -14.72 -2.03
CA VAL A 73 0.98 -13.98 -1.16
C VAL A 73 1.33 -14.20 0.31
N SER A 74 1.58 -13.10 1.02
CA SER A 74 2.03 -13.13 2.43
C SER A 74 1.22 -12.25 3.35
N ARG A 75 0.64 -11.19 2.81
CA ARG A 75 -0.18 -10.23 3.54
C ARG A 75 -1.45 -9.94 2.75
N VAL A 76 -2.56 -9.85 3.44
CA VAL A 76 -3.85 -9.43 2.89
C VAL A 76 -4.39 -8.30 3.75
N PHE A 77 -4.71 -7.16 3.13
CA PHE A 77 -5.22 -5.97 3.77
C PHE A 77 -6.65 -5.74 3.29
N VAL A 78 -7.61 -5.76 4.21
CA VAL A 78 -9.03 -5.52 3.94
C VAL A 78 -9.35 -4.08 4.34
N THR A 79 -9.84 -3.28 3.40
CA THR A 79 -10.19 -1.88 3.63
C THR A 79 -11.47 -1.76 4.45
N HIS A 80 -12.49 -2.55 4.13
CA HIS A 80 -13.77 -2.63 4.83
C HIS A 80 -14.52 -3.94 4.52
N MET A 81 -15.62 -4.21 5.23
CA MET A 81 -16.31 -5.52 5.19
C MET A 81 -17.43 -5.64 4.14
N HIS A 82 -17.46 -4.79 3.10
CA HIS A 82 -18.39 -5.00 2.00
C HIS A 82 -18.02 -6.24 1.18
N GLY A 83 -19.04 -6.92 0.64
CA GLY A 83 -18.88 -8.22 0.01
C GLY A 83 -17.94 -8.22 -1.20
N ASP A 84 -17.99 -7.16 -2.00
CA ASP A 84 -17.12 -6.93 -3.14
C ASP A 84 -15.65 -6.66 -2.78
N HIS A 85 -15.33 -6.57 -1.48
CA HIS A 85 -13.95 -6.47 -0.97
C HIS A 85 -13.51 -7.70 -0.16
N VAL A 86 -14.44 -8.61 0.24
CA VAL A 86 -14.10 -9.72 1.16
C VAL A 86 -14.62 -11.10 0.76
N PHE A 87 -15.56 -11.22 -0.18
CA PHE A 87 -16.17 -12.53 -0.49
C PHE A 87 -15.21 -13.51 -1.17
N GLY A 88 -14.14 -13.04 -1.82
CA GLY A 88 -13.10 -13.92 -2.36
C GLY A 88 -11.99 -14.25 -1.38
N LEU A 89 -11.98 -13.63 -0.18
CA LEU A 89 -10.92 -13.82 0.80
C LEU A 89 -10.73 -15.29 1.19
N MET A 90 -11.83 -16.01 1.43
CA MET A 90 -11.75 -17.42 1.82
C MET A 90 -11.16 -18.29 0.70
N GLY A 91 -11.66 -18.13 -0.53
CA GLY A 91 -11.15 -18.87 -1.69
C GLY A 91 -9.69 -18.55 -1.99
N LEU A 92 -9.27 -17.30 -1.82
CA LEU A 92 -7.88 -16.87 -1.94
C LEU A 92 -7.00 -17.57 -0.90
N LEU A 93 -7.35 -17.49 0.39
CA LEU A 93 -6.55 -18.07 1.48
C LEU A 93 -6.40 -19.58 1.35
N LEU A 94 -7.47 -20.30 1.00
CA LEU A 94 -7.41 -21.75 0.77
C LEU A 94 -6.50 -22.08 -0.43
N SER A 95 -6.61 -21.31 -1.52
CA SER A 95 -5.79 -21.52 -2.72
C SER A 95 -4.30 -21.27 -2.44
N VAL A 96 -3.97 -20.20 -1.71
CA VAL A 96 -2.60 -19.90 -1.27
C VAL A 96 -2.09 -20.99 -0.32
N GLY A 97 -2.92 -21.47 0.62
CA GLY A 97 -2.54 -22.56 1.52
C GLY A 97 -2.20 -23.87 0.79
N CYS A 98 -2.85 -24.15 -0.34
CA CYS A 98 -2.60 -25.34 -1.14
C CYS A 98 -1.28 -25.32 -1.93
N THR A 99 -0.52 -24.21 -1.95
CA THR A 99 0.74 -24.15 -2.71
C THR A 99 1.90 -24.91 -2.06
N GLY A 100 1.72 -25.46 -0.84
CA GLY A 100 2.68 -26.34 -0.18
C GLY A 100 3.90 -25.67 0.45
N GLU A 101 4.01 -24.34 0.35
CA GLU A 101 5.09 -23.56 0.95
C GLU A 101 4.73 -23.15 2.39
N PRO A 102 5.51 -23.56 3.42
CA PRO A 102 5.23 -23.21 4.80
C PRO A 102 5.45 -21.71 5.02
N ARG A 103 4.34 -20.96 5.07
CA ARG A 103 4.31 -19.51 5.31
C ARG A 103 3.19 -19.17 6.30
N ILE A 104 3.39 -18.08 7.03
CA ILE A 104 2.34 -17.44 7.83
C ILE A 104 1.74 -16.29 7.02
N ILE A 105 0.44 -16.35 6.74
CA ILE A 105 -0.30 -15.26 6.08
C ILE A 105 -0.79 -14.27 7.13
N GLN A 106 -0.41 -13.00 7.01
CA GLN A 106 -0.98 -11.93 7.83
C GLN A 106 -2.22 -11.36 7.15
N VAL A 107 -3.36 -11.35 7.84
CA VAL A 107 -4.59 -10.72 7.37
C VAL A 107 -4.87 -9.53 8.27
N VAL A 108 -5.05 -8.33 7.70
CA VAL A 108 -5.23 -7.08 8.44
C VAL A 108 -6.50 -6.40 7.98
N GLY A 109 -7.32 -5.89 8.90
CA GLY A 109 -8.52 -5.16 8.49
C GLY A 109 -9.46 -4.78 9.64
N PRO A 110 -10.76 -4.54 9.35
CA PRO A 110 -11.77 -4.18 10.34
C PRO A 110 -11.98 -5.18 11.48
N PRO A 111 -12.50 -4.72 12.63
CA PRO A 111 -13.07 -5.60 13.64
C PRO A 111 -14.21 -6.44 13.04
N GLY A 112 -14.22 -7.74 13.34
CA GLY A 112 -15.16 -8.71 12.78
C GLY A 112 -14.58 -9.53 11.63
N LEU A 113 -13.43 -9.14 11.07
CA LEU A 113 -12.71 -9.90 10.05
C LEU A 113 -12.27 -11.28 10.57
N ARG A 114 -11.77 -11.34 11.81
CA ARG A 114 -11.37 -12.61 12.44
C ARG A 114 -12.56 -13.54 12.59
N LYS A 115 -13.67 -13.01 13.11
CA LYS A 115 -14.94 -13.73 13.26
C LYS A 115 -15.47 -14.21 11.90
N TYR A 116 -15.39 -13.38 10.86
CA TYR A 116 -15.78 -13.75 9.50
C TYR A 116 -15.00 -14.96 8.99
N LEU A 117 -13.67 -14.95 9.11
CA LEU A 117 -12.83 -16.08 8.67
C LEU A 117 -13.12 -17.36 9.47
N ARG A 118 -13.13 -17.26 10.80
CA ARG A 118 -13.44 -18.39 11.70
C ARG A 118 -14.79 -19.01 11.38
N ARG A 119 -15.83 -18.19 11.21
CA ARG A 119 -17.18 -18.66 10.91
C ARG A 119 -17.25 -19.39 9.57
N ASN A 120 -16.63 -18.84 8.52
CA ASN A 120 -16.60 -19.48 7.22
C ASN A 120 -15.86 -20.83 7.29
N LEU A 121 -14.67 -20.88 7.88
CA LEU A 121 -13.90 -22.13 8.02
C LEU A 121 -14.66 -23.19 8.82
N ALA A 122 -15.28 -22.80 9.93
CA ALA A 122 -16.05 -23.71 10.79
C ALA A 122 -17.31 -24.25 10.08
N ASP A 123 -18.11 -23.38 9.46
CA ASP A 123 -19.37 -23.76 8.82
C ASP A 123 -19.15 -24.57 7.53
N THR A 124 -18.02 -24.40 6.83
CA THR A 124 -17.69 -25.14 5.61
C THR A 124 -16.76 -26.33 5.84
N GLU A 125 -16.44 -26.65 7.10
CA GLU A 125 -15.50 -27.71 7.50
C GLU A 125 -14.15 -27.63 6.73
N SER A 126 -13.74 -26.41 6.41
CA SER A 126 -12.56 -26.16 5.57
C SER A 126 -11.31 -26.03 6.42
N ASN A 127 -10.26 -26.76 6.03
CA ASN A 127 -8.99 -26.75 6.73
C ASN A 127 -7.98 -25.89 5.98
N MET A 128 -7.51 -24.82 6.63
CA MET A 128 -6.33 -24.09 6.15
C MET A 128 -5.12 -25.03 6.17
N LEU A 129 -4.31 -25.00 5.12
CA LEU A 129 -3.07 -25.77 5.03
C LEU A 129 -1.82 -24.95 5.38
N CYS A 130 -1.97 -23.63 5.53
CA CYS A 130 -0.93 -22.72 6.00
C CYS A 130 -1.37 -22.00 7.26
N GLN A 131 -0.41 -21.52 8.04
CA GLN A 131 -0.70 -20.73 9.23
C GLN A 131 -1.15 -19.32 8.83
N TYR A 132 -2.03 -18.71 9.61
CA TYR A 132 -2.44 -17.33 9.38
C TYR A 132 -2.66 -16.57 10.69
N ARG A 133 -2.49 -15.24 10.67
CA ARG A 133 -2.80 -14.35 11.81
C ARG A 133 -3.73 -13.25 11.35
N VAL A 134 -4.75 -12.92 12.16
CA VAL A 134 -5.68 -11.82 11.87
C VAL A 134 -5.46 -10.65 12.83
N ASP A 135 -5.02 -9.51 12.28
CA ASP A 135 -4.85 -8.27 13.01
C ASP A 135 -6.00 -7.31 12.70
N GLU A 136 -6.81 -6.99 13.70
CA GLU A 136 -7.96 -6.10 13.55
C GLU A 136 -7.58 -4.69 13.99
N LEU A 137 -7.85 -3.70 13.14
CA LEU A 137 -7.65 -2.28 13.43
C LEU A 137 -8.91 -1.74 14.10
N TRP A 138 -8.80 -1.20 15.31
CA TRP A 138 -9.95 -0.67 16.08
C TRP A 138 -9.91 0.85 16.12
N PHE A 139 -11.07 1.52 16.02
CA PHE A 139 -11.21 2.98 16.12
C PHE A 139 -11.14 3.52 17.56
N GLY A 140 -11.29 2.67 18.57
CA GLY A 140 -11.26 3.05 19.97
C GLY A 140 -10.31 2.17 20.78
N GLU A 141 -10.57 2.05 22.08
CA GLU A 141 -9.87 1.08 22.91
C GLU A 141 -10.07 -0.32 22.34
N ALA A 142 -8.97 -0.93 21.91
CA ALA A 142 -8.97 -2.31 21.47
C ALA A 142 -9.32 -3.20 22.67
N PRO A 143 -10.27 -4.14 22.54
CA PRO A 143 -10.51 -5.09 23.61
C PRO A 143 -9.22 -5.86 23.89
N ALA A 144 -8.95 -6.14 25.16
CA ALA A 144 -7.91 -7.08 25.56
C ALA A 144 -8.05 -8.34 24.68
N SER A 145 -6.92 -8.86 24.19
CA SER A 145 -6.86 -9.95 23.20
C SER A 145 -7.97 -10.96 23.46
N ASP A 146 -8.78 -11.24 22.42
CA ASP A 146 -9.82 -12.26 22.47
C ASP A 146 -9.26 -13.52 23.16
N ILE A 147 -10.05 -14.17 24.02
CA ILE A 147 -9.60 -15.40 24.68
C ILE A 147 -9.48 -16.47 23.59
N TYR A 148 -8.28 -16.54 23.03
CA TYR A 148 -7.98 -17.15 21.75
C TYR A 148 -8.37 -18.63 21.71
N ASP A 149 -8.09 -19.34 22.81
CA ASP A 149 -8.36 -20.77 22.95
C ASP A 149 -9.79 -21.09 23.46
N ALA A 150 -10.58 -20.08 23.83
CA ALA A 150 -11.95 -20.27 24.33
C ALA A 150 -13.04 -19.96 23.29
N ASP A 151 -12.67 -19.48 22.10
CA ASP A 151 -13.63 -19.26 21.01
C ASP A 151 -14.06 -20.63 20.44
N PRO A 152 -15.36 -20.98 20.48
CA PRO A 152 -15.85 -22.23 19.90
C PRO A 152 -15.63 -22.33 18.38
N LEU A 153 -15.28 -21.23 17.71
CA LEU A 153 -14.94 -21.17 16.29
C LEU A 153 -13.43 -21.15 16.02
N TYR A 154 -12.60 -21.47 17.00
CA TYR A 154 -11.15 -21.59 16.82
C TYR A 154 -10.81 -22.64 15.75
N VAL A 155 -9.78 -22.33 14.93
CA VAL A 155 -9.26 -23.24 13.91
C VAL A 155 -7.76 -23.51 14.10
N PRO A 156 -7.28 -24.76 13.95
CA PRO A 156 -5.91 -25.16 14.34
C PRO A 156 -4.75 -24.37 13.71
N MET A 157 -4.94 -23.80 12.52
CA MET A 157 -3.90 -23.09 11.77
C MET A 157 -3.90 -21.58 11.98
N GLU A 158 -4.87 -21.05 12.72
CA GLU A 158 -4.82 -19.66 13.15
C GLU A 158 -3.70 -19.51 14.19
N LEU A 159 -3.00 -18.38 14.15
CA LEU A 159 -2.11 -17.88 15.20
C LEU A 159 -2.77 -16.73 15.97
N PRO A 160 -2.42 -16.49 17.25
CA PRO A 160 -2.94 -15.37 18.04
C PRO A 160 -2.85 -14.04 17.30
N GLY A 161 -4.03 -13.50 16.97
CA GLY A 161 -4.21 -12.22 16.29
C GLY A 161 -4.02 -11.02 17.21
N LEU A 162 -3.82 -9.84 16.63
CA LEU A 162 -3.71 -8.58 17.39
C LEU A 162 -4.98 -7.73 17.22
N ASN A 163 -5.34 -7.01 18.28
CA ASN A 163 -6.29 -5.90 18.19
C ASN A 163 -5.49 -4.60 18.33
N VAL A 164 -5.42 -3.82 17.26
CA VAL A 164 -4.52 -2.66 17.15
C VAL A 164 -5.33 -1.39 17.38
N ALA A 165 -5.04 -0.69 18.46
CA ALA A 165 -5.61 0.62 18.77
C ALA A 165 -4.99 1.72 17.88
N PRO A 166 -5.70 2.85 17.64
CA PRO A 166 -5.14 3.96 16.88
C PRO A 166 -4.08 4.70 17.69
N LEU A 167 -3.17 5.36 16.98
CA LEU A 167 -2.25 6.35 17.51
C LEU A 167 -3.03 7.64 17.87
N ASN A 168 -2.36 8.56 18.56
CA ASN A 168 -2.96 9.82 19.01
C ASN A 168 -3.53 10.69 17.89
N ASP A 169 -3.05 10.52 16.65
CA ASP A 169 -3.53 11.25 15.47
C ASP A 169 -4.67 10.52 14.73
N GLY A 170 -5.17 9.41 15.28
CA GLY A 170 -6.23 8.59 14.70
C GLY A 170 -5.75 7.65 13.59
N THR A 171 -4.44 7.53 13.35
CA THR A 171 -3.88 6.58 12.37
C THR A 171 -3.39 5.30 13.04
N TRP A 172 -3.07 4.26 12.28
CA TRP A 172 -2.50 3.01 12.81
C TRP A 172 -1.13 2.75 12.22
N ARG A 173 -0.24 2.18 13.03
CA ARG A 173 0.94 1.45 12.53
C ARG A 173 0.58 -0.03 12.49
N VAL A 174 0.58 -0.64 11.30
CA VAL A 174 0.30 -2.07 11.17
C VAL A 174 1.48 -2.85 11.77
N PRO A 175 1.24 -3.81 12.68
CA PRO A 175 2.28 -4.65 13.23
C PRO A 175 2.99 -5.47 12.13
N PRO A 176 4.29 -5.76 12.27
CA PRO A 176 4.97 -6.67 11.38
C PRO A 176 4.33 -8.07 11.45
N PRO A 177 4.39 -8.86 10.37
CA PRO A 177 3.85 -10.21 10.30
C PRO A 177 4.59 -11.10 11.30
N PRO A 178 3.98 -12.21 11.74
CA PRO A 178 4.68 -13.17 12.58
C PRO A 178 5.95 -13.67 11.88
N SER A 179 7.10 -13.54 12.51
CA SER A 179 8.34 -14.11 11.97
C SER A 179 8.38 -15.60 12.29
N THR A 180 8.77 -16.44 11.33
CA THR A 180 9.13 -17.85 11.58
C THR A 180 10.53 -17.99 12.21
N GLY A 181 11.05 -16.92 12.84
CA GLY A 181 12.38 -16.89 13.45
C GLY A 181 13.50 -16.35 12.55
N LYS A 182 13.21 -16.02 11.29
CA LYS A 182 14.07 -15.22 10.41
C LYS A 182 13.18 -14.31 9.56
N LEU A 183 13.22 -13.00 9.73
CA LEU A 183 12.69 -12.09 8.70
C LEU A 183 13.36 -12.50 7.38
N HIS A 184 12.59 -12.66 6.31
CA HIS A 184 13.16 -12.93 5.00
C HIS A 184 14.25 -11.86 4.72
N PRO A 185 15.51 -12.22 4.39
CA PRO A 185 16.63 -11.26 4.29
C PRO A 185 16.33 -10.04 3.40
N ARG A 186 15.49 -10.22 2.39
CA ARG A 186 15.01 -9.18 1.46
C ARG A 186 14.12 -8.06 2.07
N HIS A 187 13.60 -8.22 3.29
CA HIS A 187 12.78 -7.20 3.96
C HIS A 187 13.51 -6.53 5.14
N GLN A 188 14.82 -6.74 5.23
CA GLN A 188 15.66 -6.19 6.28
C GLN A 188 16.34 -4.92 5.76
N HIS A 189 16.15 -3.83 6.47
CA HIS A 189 16.91 -2.60 6.35
C HIS A 189 17.83 -2.52 7.58
N ILE A 190 19.11 -2.23 7.36
CA ILE A 190 20.05 -2.01 8.45
C ILE A 190 20.19 -0.49 8.59
N ASP A 191 19.81 0.04 9.74
CA ASP A 191 19.99 1.46 10.03
C ASP A 191 21.47 1.82 10.22
N ASN A 192 21.77 3.12 10.32
CA ASN A 192 23.14 3.62 10.51
C ASN A 192 23.76 3.18 11.86
N SER A 193 23.00 2.55 12.75
CA SER A 193 23.44 1.98 14.03
C SER A 193 23.55 0.45 14.01
N GLY A 194 23.29 -0.19 12.86
CA GLY A 194 23.37 -1.64 12.70
C GLY A 194 22.11 -2.41 13.12
N ASN A 195 21.00 -1.74 13.47
CA ASN A 195 19.76 -2.42 13.82
C ASN A 195 19.02 -2.87 12.57
N VAL A 196 18.50 -4.11 12.61
CA VAL A 196 17.67 -4.67 11.55
C VAL A 196 16.22 -4.23 11.74
N GLU A 197 15.72 -3.42 10.82
CA GLU A 197 14.34 -2.96 10.76
C GLU A 197 13.64 -3.46 9.48
N GLU A 198 12.30 -3.38 9.42
CA GLU A 198 11.59 -3.68 8.17
C GLU A 198 11.86 -2.60 7.11
N THR A 199 12.26 -3.01 5.91
CA THR A 199 12.44 -2.13 4.73
C THR A 199 11.13 -1.46 4.32
N PHE A 200 10.02 -2.20 4.39
CA PHE A 200 8.68 -1.72 4.08
C PHE A 200 7.80 -1.86 5.31
N PHE A 201 7.06 -0.81 5.62
CA PHE A 201 6.06 -0.84 6.68
C PHE A 201 4.75 -0.24 6.19
N VAL A 202 3.65 -0.60 6.87
CA VAL A 202 2.31 -0.15 6.50
C VAL A 202 1.72 0.68 7.64
N CYS A 203 1.19 1.83 7.30
CA CYS A 203 0.30 2.59 8.16
C CYS A 203 -1.13 2.51 7.62
N ALA A 204 -2.12 2.71 8.46
CA ALA A 204 -3.51 2.87 8.03
C ALA A 204 -4.08 4.21 8.49
N ALA A 205 -5.03 4.74 7.74
CA ALA A 205 -5.79 5.94 8.10
C ALA A 205 -7.29 5.69 7.90
N PRO A 206 -8.16 6.33 8.70
CA PRO A 206 -9.59 6.15 8.59
C PRO A 206 -10.13 6.86 7.34
N LEU A 207 -11.13 6.24 6.72
CA LEU A 207 -11.89 6.81 5.61
C LEU A 207 -13.36 6.97 6.01
N LYS A 208 -14.04 7.98 5.45
CA LYS A 208 -15.50 8.09 5.60
C LYS A 208 -16.19 7.34 4.47
N HIS A 209 -16.93 6.30 4.84
CA HIS A 209 -17.73 5.50 3.92
C HIS A 209 -19.12 5.24 4.52
N THR A 210 -20.02 4.60 3.75
CA THR A 210 -21.36 4.28 4.28
C THR A 210 -21.35 3.20 5.36
N LEU A 211 -20.39 2.29 5.29
CA LEU A 211 -20.10 1.30 6.31
C LEU A 211 -18.79 1.72 6.99
N GLU A 212 -18.88 1.98 8.29
CA GLU A 212 -17.72 2.22 9.14
C GLU A 212 -17.50 0.97 10.00
N PRO A 213 -16.25 0.52 10.16
CA PRO A 213 -15.01 1.19 9.73
C PRO A 213 -14.58 0.93 8.27
N CYS A 214 -13.91 1.91 7.66
CA CYS A 214 -13.20 1.80 6.39
C CYS A 214 -11.79 2.42 6.49
N TYR A 215 -10.82 1.82 5.82
CA TYR A 215 -9.40 2.18 5.93
C TYR A 215 -8.73 2.43 4.57
N ALA A 216 -7.78 3.36 4.58
CA ALA A 216 -6.71 3.42 3.60
C ALA A 216 -5.45 2.78 4.17
N PHE A 217 -4.64 2.14 3.33
CA PHE A 217 -3.33 1.62 3.69
C PHE A 217 -2.23 2.40 2.96
N VAL A 218 -1.21 2.81 3.69
CA VAL A 218 -0.06 3.55 3.17
C VAL A 218 1.20 2.72 3.39
N ILE A 219 1.70 2.13 2.30
CA ILE A 219 2.99 1.44 2.27
C ILE A 219 4.10 2.49 2.21
N GLN A 220 5.05 2.40 3.12
CA GLN A 220 6.22 3.26 3.17
C GLN A 220 7.48 2.41 3.14
N GLU A 221 8.31 2.69 2.15
CA GLU A 221 9.65 2.13 2.02
C GLU A 221 10.66 3.08 2.67
N ARG A 222 11.63 2.51 3.37
CA ARG A 222 12.75 3.27 3.93
C ARG A 222 13.66 3.79 2.83
N ASP A 223 14.25 4.95 3.07
CA ASP A 223 15.23 5.51 2.15
C ASP A 223 16.51 4.67 2.14
N TYR A 224 17.17 4.66 1.00
CA TYR A 224 18.43 3.96 0.79
C TYR A 224 19.59 4.96 0.75
N PRO A 225 20.79 4.54 1.16
CA PRO A 225 22.00 5.26 0.85
C PRO A 225 22.12 5.54 -0.66
N GLY A 226 22.85 6.62 -0.97
CA GLY A 226 23.26 6.92 -2.33
C GLY A 226 24.05 5.77 -2.96
N ARG A 227 24.15 5.78 -4.29
CA ARG A 227 25.01 4.83 -4.99
C ARG A 227 26.47 5.19 -4.73
N VAL A 228 27.30 4.17 -4.51
CA VAL A 228 28.75 4.36 -4.45
C VAL A 228 29.27 4.71 -5.84
N HIS A 229 29.94 5.85 -5.93
CA HIS A 229 30.71 6.28 -7.08
C HIS A 229 32.19 5.99 -6.84
N LEU A 230 32.61 4.74 -7.10
CA LEU A 230 34.02 4.35 -7.00
C LEU A 230 34.80 4.88 -8.22
N THR A 231 35.22 6.14 -8.15
CA THR A 231 36.06 6.76 -9.19
C THR A 231 37.46 6.11 -9.22
N SER A 232 38.15 6.24 -10.35
CA SER A 232 39.53 5.76 -10.49
C SER A 232 40.45 6.35 -9.43
N ASP A 233 40.26 7.63 -9.10
CA ASP A 233 41.04 8.36 -8.10
C ASP A 233 40.77 7.84 -6.69
N LEU A 234 39.49 7.65 -6.32
CA LEU A 234 39.12 7.06 -5.03
C LEU A 234 39.66 5.64 -4.88
N LYS A 235 39.55 4.82 -5.93
CA LYS A 235 40.10 3.46 -5.93
C LYS A 235 41.62 3.48 -5.76
N SER A 236 42.31 4.39 -6.44
CA SER A 236 43.77 4.54 -6.34
C SER A 236 44.19 5.03 -4.96
N ARG A 237 43.43 5.95 -4.36
CA ARG A 237 43.62 6.45 -3.01
C ARG A 237 43.48 5.35 -1.95
N LEU A 238 42.41 4.56 -2.00
CA LEU A 238 42.18 3.44 -1.08
C LEU A 238 43.24 2.33 -1.23
N LEU A 239 43.74 2.12 -2.44
CA LEU A 239 44.78 1.13 -2.74
C LEU A 239 46.20 1.68 -2.63
N ALA A 240 46.41 2.92 -2.20
CA ALA A 240 47.76 3.46 -1.97
C ALA A 240 48.46 2.69 -0.84
N PRO A 241 49.75 2.33 -0.95
CA PRO A 241 50.45 1.48 0.02
C PRO A 241 50.29 1.94 1.47
N ASP A 242 50.45 3.24 1.72
CA ASP A 242 50.35 3.84 3.06
C ASP A 242 48.94 3.70 3.65
N ASN A 243 47.90 3.89 2.82
CA ASN A 243 46.51 3.73 3.23
C ASN A 243 46.16 2.25 3.46
N GLN A 244 46.67 1.33 2.63
CA GLN A 244 46.48 -0.09 2.85
C GLN A 244 47.10 -0.54 4.18
N GLU A 245 48.34 -0.13 4.46
CA GLU A 245 49.02 -0.48 5.70
C GLU A 245 48.29 0.12 6.92
N PHE A 246 47.81 1.35 6.81
CA PHE A 246 47.03 2.01 7.86
C PHE A 246 45.71 1.31 8.16
N LEU A 247 44.98 0.87 7.13
CA LEU A 247 43.72 0.14 7.28
C LEU A 247 43.95 -1.27 7.83
N GLN A 248 45.02 -1.95 7.42
CA GLN A 248 45.39 -3.26 7.97
C GLN A 248 45.70 -3.20 9.47
N ARG A 249 46.36 -2.13 9.94
CA ARG A 249 46.59 -1.88 11.38
C ARG A 249 45.30 -1.64 12.18
N ARG A 250 44.17 -1.42 11.50
CA ARG A 250 42.82 -1.28 12.07
C ARG A 250 41.92 -2.47 11.74
N ASP A 251 42.50 -3.63 11.47
CA ASP A 251 41.81 -4.89 11.17
C ASP A 251 40.94 -4.86 9.88
N ILE A 252 41.23 -3.94 8.96
CA ILE A 252 40.57 -3.86 7.65
C ILE A 252 41.54 -4.37 6.57
N SER A 253 41.46 -5.67 6.27
CA SER A 253 42.37 -6.33 5.31
C SER A 253 42.06 -5.99 3.84
N ASN A 254 40.78 -5.79 3.51
CA ASN A 254 40.32 -5.34 2.19
C ASN A 254 40.05 -3.83 2.24
N PRO A 255 40.87 -2.97 1.60
CA PRO A 255 40.66 -1.52 1.62
C PRO A 255 39.29 -1.08 1.07
N LEU A 256 38.66 -1.87 0.21
CA LEU A 256 37.32 -1.56 -0.32
C LEU A 256 36.20 -1.83 0.70
N ALA A 257 36.46 -2.57 1.78
CA ALA A 257 35.46 -2.83 2.83
C ALA A 257 35.05 -1.54 3.56
N VAL A 258 35.86 -0.48 3.50
CA VAL A 258 35.53 0.83 4.06
C VAL A 258 34.33 1.48 3.37
N LEU A 259 34.01 1.08 2.14
CA LEU A 259 32.84 1.57 1.40
C LEU A 259 31.54 1.25 2.16
N THR A 260 31.48 0.10 2.83
CA THR A 260 30.34 -0.28 3.67
C THR A 260 30.16 0.71 4.82
N ALA A 261 31.24 1.12 5.49
CA ALA A 261 31.16 2.08 6.58
C ALA A 261 30.66 3.46 6.09
N LEU A 262 31.18 3.93 4.95
CA LEU A 262 30.76 5.19 4.33
C LEU A 262 29.28 5.16 3.93
N GLN A 263 28.81 4.04 3.40
CA GLN A 263 27.40 3.86 3.04
C GLN A 263 26.45 3.82 4.26
N HIS A 264 26.93 3.49 5.46
CA HIS A 264 26.19 3.64 6.73
C HIS A 264 26.34 5.05 7.34
N GLY A 265 26.99 5.97 6.62
CA GLY A 265 27.19 7.35 7.07
C GLY A 265 28.38 7.54 7.99
N HIS A 266 29.26 6.56 8.15
CA HIS A 266 30.48 6.70 8.95
C HIS A 266 31.63 7.22 8.10
N SER A 267 32.33 8.25 8.58
CA SER A 267 33.59 8.70 8.01
C SER A 267 34.70 7.69 8.25
N VAL A 268 35.66 7.61 7.33
CA VAL A 268 36.80 6.70 7.42
C VAL A 268 38.08 7.52 7.45
N GLU A 269 38.88 7.37 8.51
CA GLU A 269 40.20 7.96 8.56
C GLU A 269 41.16 7.23 7.60
N LEU A 270 41.95 7.98 6.85
CA LEU A 270 43.09 7.49 6.06
C LEU A 270 44.33 8.32 6.41
N VAL A 271 45.52 7.90 5.96
CA VAL A 271 46.78 8.61 6.23
C VAL A 271 46.79 9.98 5.54
N ASP A 272 46.18 10.05 4.36
CA ASP A 272 46.14 11.25 3.51
C ASP A 272 44.94 12.16 3.78
N GLY A 273 44.13 11.86 4.79
CA GLY A 273 42.95 12.64 5.18
C GLY A 273 41.71 11.78 5.43
N THR A 274 40.68 12.36 6.02
CA THR A 274 39.41 11.65 6.24
C THR A 274 38.65 11.53 4.92
N LEU A 275 38.00 10.38 4.71
CA LEU A 275 37.06 10.13 3.62
C LEU A 275 35.64 10.22 4.19
N LEU A 276 34.82 11.10 3.63
CA LEU A 276 33.45 11.34 4.06
C LEU A 276 32.44 10.60 3.17
N PRO A 277 31.24 10.25 3.67
CA PRO A 277 30.19 9.63 2.87
C PRO A 277 29.87 10.40 1.58
N GLU A 278 29.81 11.73 1.64
CA GLU A 278 29.55 12.61 0.49
C GLU A 278 30.64 12.59 -0.59
N ASP A 279 31.87 12.20 -0.26
CA ASP A 279 32.96 12.05 -1.24
C ASP A 279 32.74 10.82 -2.15
N VAL A 280 31.87 9.90 -1.72
CA VAL A 280 31.72 8.57 -2.31
C VAL A 280 30.29 8.30 -2.78
N LEU A 281 29.28 8.84 -2.10
CA LEU A 281 27.88 8.52 -2.33
C LEU A 281 27.20 9.58 -3.18
N SER A 282 26.29 9.13 -4.05
CA SER A 282 25.29 10.00 -4.65
C SER A 282 24.33 10.57 -3.61
N GLU A 283 23.42 11.45 -4.04
CA GLU A 283 22.24 11.81 -3.25
C GLU A 283 21.49 10.56 -2.76
N ARG A 284 20.91 10.69 -1.56
CA ARG A 284 20.10 9.66 -0.92
C ARG A 284 18.92 9.28 -1.82
N ARG A 285 18.62 8.00 -1.90
CA ARG A 285 17.49 7.49 -2.70
C ARG A 285 16.27 7.39 -1.80
N ILE A 286 15.35 8.32 -1.96
CA ILE A 286 14.11 8.37 -1.17
C ILE A 286 13.27 7.12 -1.46
N GLY A 287 12.86 6.40 -0.42
CA GLY A 287 12.03 5.21 -0.53
C GLY A 287 10.64 5.55 -1.06
N ARG A 288 9.97 4.62 -1.73
CA ARG A 288 8.62 4.80 -2.28
C ARG A 288 7.55 4.91 -1.18
N ARG A 289 6.47 5.63 -1.50
CA ARG A 289 5.25 5.74 -0.69
C ARG A 289 4.04 5.48 -1.58
N LEU A 290 3.26 4.47 -1.23
CA LEU A 290 2.07 4.06 -1.97
C LEU A 290 0.86 4.17 -1.04
N ALA A 291 -0.14 4.97 -1.41
CA ALA A 291 -1.41 5.04 -0.70
C ALA A 291 -2.48 4.28 -1.49
N ILE A 292 -3.11 3.29 -0.87
CA ILE A 292 -4.18 2.49 -1.45
C ILE A 292 -5.41 2.71 -0.59
N LEU A 293 -6.41 3.40 -1.13
CA LEU A 293 -7.61 3.75 -0.40
C LEU A 293 -8.71 2.73 -0.71
N GLY A 294 -9.49 2.39 0.31
CA GLY A 294 -10.80 1.77 0.11
C GLY A 294 -11.86 2.79 -0.31
N ASP A 295 -13.10 2.34 -0.33
CA ASP A 295 -14.26 3.15 -0.67
C ASP A 295 -14.41 4.35 0.26
N THR A 296 -14.66 5.52 -0.29
CA THR A 296 -14.65 6.75 0.49
C THR A 296 -15.29 7.95 -0.18
N CYS A 297 -15.95 8.78 0.63
CA CYS A 297 -16.34 10.15 0.28
C CYS A 297 -15.51 11.22 1.02
N ASP A 298 -14.63 10.83 1.95
CA ASP A 298 -13.72 11.74 2.65
C ASP A 298 -12.39 11.02 2.98
N SER A 299 -11.33 11.48 2.34
CA SER A 299 -9.98 10.89 2.44
C SER A 299 -9.01 11.75 3.25
N ARG A 300 -9.48 12.80 3.95
CA ARG A 300 -8.58 13.82 4.55
C ARG A 300 -7.55 13.25 5.51
N ALA A 301 -7.92 12.24 6.31
CA ALA A 301 -7.03 11.66 7.32
C ALA A 301 -5.78 11.00 6.69
N VAL A 302 -5.91 10.52 5.46
CA VAL A 302 -4.82 9.89 4.71
C VAL A 302 -3.71 10.90 4.40
N ALA A 303 -4.01 12.19 4.31
CA ALA A 303 -3.04 13.21 3.93
C ALA A 303 -1.83 13.32 4.86
N ARG A 304 -2.02 13.04 6.15
CA ARG A 304 -0.94 13.04 7.15
C ARG A 304 0.09 11.93 6.91
N LEU A 305 -0.33 10.84 6.27
CA LEU A 305 0.52 9.68 5.94
C LEU A 305 1.03 9.72 4.51
N ALA A 306 0.23 10.25 3.57
CA ALA A 306 0.44 10.12 2.13
C ALA A 306 0.92 11.41 1.43
N VAL A 307 1.26 12.47 2.16
CA VAL A 307 1.82 13.70 1.55
C VAL A 307 3.01 13.37 0.62
N GLY A 308 2.98 13.90 -0.60
CA GLY A 308 3.96 13.66 -1.64
C GLY A 308 4.07 12.18 -2.05
N ALA A 309 3.01 11.37 -1.91
CA ALA A 309 3.03 9.96 -2.28
C ALA A 309 3.44 9.74 -3.75
N ASP A 310 4.15 8.64 -4.01
CA ASP A 310 4.58 8.30 -5.35
C ASP A 310 3.43 7.71 -6.17
N VAL A 311 2.56 6.96 -5.48
CA VAL A 311 1.31 6.43 -6.04
C VAL A 311 0.18 6.65 -5.04
N VAL A 312 -0.96 7.12 -5.55
CA VAL A 312 -2.24 7.11 -4.84
C VAL A 312 -3.23 6.33 -5.69
N VAL A 313 -3.77 5.25 -5.15
CA VAL A 313 -4.90 4.53 -5.73
C VAL A 313 -6.16 5.03 -5.04
N HIS A 314 -7.06 5.63 -5.80
CA HIS A 314 -8.29 6.23 -5.29
C HIS A 314 -9.51 5.67 -6.03
N GLU A 315 -10.57 5.39 -5.30
CA GLU A 315 -11.84 5.02 -5.92
C GLU A 315 -12.43 6.20 -6.73
N CYS A 316 -13.07 5.89 -7.84
CA CYS A 316 -13.70 6.85 -8.73
C CYS A 316 -15.01 6.27 -9.26
N THR A 317 -15.91 5.94 -8.33
CA THR A 317 -17.10 5.14 -8.61
C THR A 317 -18.01 5.77 -9.66
N ASN A 318 -18.31 7.07 -9.52
CA ASN A 318 -19.23 7.76 -10.42
C ASN A 318 -18.60 9.02 -11.00
N ALA A 319 -18.96 9.36 -12.23
CA ALA A 319 -18.47 10.51 -12.97
C ALA A 319 -19.61 11.01 -13.85
N PHE A 320 -19.73 12.32 -14.05
CA PHE A 320 -20.71 12.84 -14.99
C PHE A 320 -20.18 12.62 -16.41
N ILE A 321 -20.92 11.90 -17.25
CA ILE A 321 -20.52 11.59 -18.62
C ILE A 321 -21.65 12.06 -19.53
N ASP A 322 -21.41 13.11 -20.32
CA ASP A 322 -22.43 13.71 -21.18
C ASP A 322 -23.15 12.69 -22.08
N MET A 323 -22.39 11.76 -22.65
CA MET A 323 -22.92 10.68 -23.50
C MET A 323 -23.81 9.66 -22.77
N LEU A 324 -23.70 9.53 -21.43
CA LEU A 324 -24.46 8.54 -20.64
C LEU A 324 -25.55 9.19 -19.78
N ASP A 325 -25.29 10.39 -19.27
CA ASP A 325 -26.18 11.10 -18.33
C ASP A 325 -27.10 12.11 -19.06
N GLY A 326 -26.71 12.57 -20.26
CA GLY A 326 -27.45 13.53 -21.08
C GLY A 326 -27.72 14.86 -20.36
N ALA A 327 -28.72 15.61 -20.85
CA ALA A 327 -29.12 16.90 -20.28
C ALA A 327 -29.83 16.83 -18.91
N HIS A 328 -29.98 15.63 -18.33
CA HIS A 328 -30.79 15.39 -17.13
C HIS A 328 -29.98 15.38 -15.83
N SER A 329 -28.65 15.53 -15.89
CA SER A 329 -27.79 15.62 -14.71
C SER A 329 -26.73 16.69 -14.87
N THR A 330 -26.06 17.04 -13.78
CA THR A 330 -24.90 17.94 -13.80
C THR A 330 -23.77 17.34 -12.96
N PHE A 331 -22.54 17.84 -13.14
CA PHE A 331 -21.40 17.47 -12.31
C PHE A 331 -21.71 17.55 -10.80
N ASN A 332 -22.44 18.59 -10.37
CA ASN A 332 -22.75 18.78 -8.96
C ASN A 332 -23.79 17.78 -8.45
N GLU A 333 -24.73 17.34 -9.31
CA GLU A 333 -25.71 16.32 -8.92
C GLU A 333 -25.06 14.95 -8.79
N VAL A 334 -24.17 14.60 -9.72
CA VAL A 334 -23.40 13.35 -9.65
C VAL A 334 -22.49 13.36 -8.42
N GLU A 335 -21.77 14.47 -8.16
CA GLU A 335 -20.93 14.60 -6.96
C GLU A 335 -21.76 14.47 -5.67
N ALA A 336 -22.88 15.19 -5.56
CA ALA A 336 -23.76 15.14 -4.40
C ALA A 336 -24.34 13.75 -4.13
N THR A 337 -24.85 13.09 -5.17
CA THR A 337 -25.41 11.73 -5.04
C THR A 337 -24.31 10.71 -4.71
N THR A 338 -23.13 10.85 -5.27
CA THR A 338 -21.99 9.95 -5.01
C THR A 338 -21.50 10.09 -3.57
N TYR A 339 -21.39 11.31 -3.06
CA TYR A 339 -21.00 11.59 -1.67
C TYR A 339 -21.89 10.88 -0.65
N VAL A 340 -23.22 10.91 -0.83
CA VAL A 340 -24.17 10.28 0.11
C VAL A 340 -24.24 8.76 -0.02
N HIS A 341 -23.65 8.18 -1.07
CA HIS A 341 -23.40 6.75 -1.17
C HIS A 341 -22.00 6.39 -0.63
N GLY A 342 -21.28 7.34 -0.03
CA GLY A 342 -19.97 7.10 0.58
C GLY A 342 -18.85 6.93 -0.43
N HIS A 343 -19.00 7.48 -1.64
CA HIS A 343 -18.06 7.31 -2.74
C HIS A 343 -17.50 8.62 -3.26
N SER A 344 -16.55 8.52 -4.19
CA SER A 344 -15.86 9.64 -4.82
C SER A 344 -16.12 9.76 -6.32
N THR A 345 -15.92 10.97 -6.82
CA THR A 345 -15.96 11.32 -8.24
C THR A 345 -14.58 11.71 -8.75
N PRO A 346 -14.35 11.86 -10.08
CA PRO A 346 -13.06 12.30 -10.57
C PRO A 346 -12.62 13.65 -10.00
N ARG A 347 -13.57 14.55 -9.72
CA ARG A 347 -13.28 15.87 -9.14
C ARG A 347 -12.78 15.75 -7.71
N THR A 348 -13.42 14.93 -6.88
CA THR A 348 -13.00 14.75 -5.48
C THR A 348 -11.68 14.00 -5.39
N ALA A 349 -11.49 12.96 -6.20
CA ALA A 349 -10.22 12.24 -6.31
C ALA A 349 -9.08 13.16 -6.78
N GLY A 350 -9.32 14.00 -7.80
CA GLY A 350 -8.35 14.98 -8.29
C GLY A 350 -7.97 16.02 -7.23
N ARG A 351 -8.95 16.62 -6.54
CA ARG A 351 -8.67 17.58 -5.45
C ARG A 351 -7.84 16.95 -4.34
N PHE A 352 -8.14 15.71 -3.96
CA PHE A 352 -7.37 14.99 -2.96
C PHE A 352 -5.93 14.71 -3.44
N ALA A 353 -5.75 14.24 -4.67
CA ALA A 353 -4.43 14.03 -5.27
C ALA A 353 -3.59 15.31 -5.32
N GLN A 354 -4.20 16.44 -5.64
CA GLN A 354 -3.57 17.75 -5.62
C GLN A 354 -3.17 18.19 -4.21
N ALA A 355 -4.04 17.99 -3.22
CA ALA A 355 -3.73 18.27 -1.81
C ALA A 355 -2.50 17.48 -1.33
N LEU A 356 -2.35 16.22 -1.78
CA LEU A 356 -1.17 15.43 -1.49
C LEU A 356 0.05 15.82 -2.31
N ARG A 357 -0.13 16.47 -3.47
CA ARG A 357 0.88 16.59 -4.53
C ARG A 357 1.51 15.24 -4.85
N CYS A 358 0.66 14.21 -5.03
CA CYS A 358 1.17 12.90 -5.41
C CYS A 358 1.80 12.93 -6.80
N ARG A 359 2.64 11.94 -7.13
CA ARG A 359 3.31 11.86 -8.44
C ARG A 359 2.50 11.10 -9.48
N HIS A 360 1.73 10.10 -9.03
CA HIS A 360 0.88 9.27 -9.86
C HIS A 360 -0.43 8.97 -9.13
N LEU A 361 -1.55 9.39 -9.72
CA LEU A 361 -2.89 9.05 -9.29
C LEU A 361 -3.42 7.94 -10.21
N ILE A 362 -3.88 6.85 -9.62
CA ILE A 362 -4.52 5.75 -10.32
C ILE A 362 -5.96 5.63 -9.82
N LEU A 363 -6.91 5.74 -10.75
CA LEU A 363 -8.34 5.66 -10.46
C LEU A 363 -8.81 4.21 -10.63
N THR A 364 -9.64 3.73 -9.71
CA THR A 364 -10.21 2.37 -9.75
C THR A 364 -11.64 2.36 -9.20
N HIS A 365 -12.21 1.18 -8.96
CA HIS A 365 -13.51 0.97 -8.35
C HIS A 365 -14.63 1.66 -9.14
N PHE A 366 -14.67 1.39 -10.45
CA PHE A 366 -15.54 2.03 -11.41
C PHE A 366 -16.95 1.43 -11.37
N SER A 367 -17.97 2.29 -11.48
CA SER A 367 -19.35 1.85 -11.69
C SER A 367 -19.43 0.88 -12.87
N ARG A 368 -20.25 -0.19 -12.71
CA ARG A 368 -20.52 -1.21 -13.75
C ARG A 368 -20.96 -0.64 -15.11
N ARG A 369 -21.38 0.63 -15.15
CA ARG A 369 -21.75 1.34 -16.38
C ARG A 369 -20.54 1.67 -17.28
N TYR A 370 -19.32 1.63 -16.74
CA TYR A 370 -18.07 1.87 -17.47
C TYR A 370 -17.38 0.54 -17.81
N LYS A 371 -17.77 -0.04 -18.96
CA LYS A 371 -17.19 -1.29 -19.45
C LYS A 371 -15.71 -1.13 -19.81
N ASP A 372 -15.00 -2.25 -19.79
CA ASP A 372 -13.59 -2.34 -20.17
C ASP A 372 -13.39 -3.30 -21.35
N ASP A 373 -14.07 -2.99 -22.46
CA ASP A 373 -14.01 -3.73 -23.73
C ASP A 373 -13.53 -2.84 -24.89
N GLY A 374 -12.92 -1.70 -24.57
CA GLY A 374 -12.51 -0.66 -25.52
C GLY A 374 -13.65 0.21 -26.06
N SER A 375 -14.92 -0.21 -25.93
CA SER A 375 -16.07 0.60 -26.40
C SER A 375 -16.30 1.87 -25.58
N MET A 376 -15.76 1.91 -24.36
CA MET A 376 -15.89 3.00 -23.40
C MET A 376 -14.58 3.77 -23.17
N GLU A 377 -13.58 3.63 -24.05
CA GLU A 377 -12.33 4.39 -23.96
C GLU A 377 -12.57 5.92 -23.88
N PRO A 378 -13.50 6.51 -24.67
CA PRO A 378 -13.83 7.93 -24.52
C PRO A 378 -14.40 8.30 -23.15
N VAL A 379 -15.07 7.35 -22.46
CA VAL A 379 -15.62 7.55 -21.12
C VAL A 379 -14.49 7.55 -20.09
N MET A 380 -13.55 6.61 -20.18
CA MET A 380 -12.38 6.55 -19.31
C MET A 380 -11.49 7.79 -19.48
N GLU A 381 -11.32 8.25 -20.72
CA GLU A 381 -10.62 9.51 -21.02
C GLU A 381 -11.37 10.72 -20.44
N CYS A 382 -12.71 10.76 -20.52
CA CYS A 382 -13.50 11.81 -19.89
C CYS A 382 -13.34 11.84 -18.36
N ILE A 383 -13.33 10.66 -17.71
CA ILE A 383 -13.04 10.51 -16.28
C ILE A 383 -11.66 11.09 -15.95
N ARG A 384 -10.64 10.69 -16.72
CA ARG A 384 -9.27 11.17 -16.56
C ARG A 384 -9.16 12.70 -16.72
N GLN A 385 -9.82 13.27 -17.72
CA GLN A 385 -9.83 14.72 -17.97
C GLN A 385 -10.53 15.51 -16.87
N GLN A 386 -11.65 15.00 -16.33
CA GLN A 386 -12.32 15.63 -15.20
C GLN A 386 -11.42 15.68 -13.96
N CYS A 387 -10.68 14.60 -13.70
CA CYS A 387 -9.68 14.58 -12.65
C CYS A 387 -8.56 15.60 -12.91
N ALA A 388 -8.04 15.67 -14.14
CA ALA A 388 -6.98 16.60 -14.54
C ALA A 388 -7.37 18.08 -14.36
N SER A 389 -8.67 18.41 -14.39
CA SER A 389 -9.13 19.77 -14.12
C SER A 389 -8.96 20.23 -12.66
N HIS A 390 -8.65 19.32 -11.74
CA HIS A 390 -8.39 19.61 -10.31
C HIS A 390 -7.02 19.13 -9.84
N TYR A 391 -6.22 18.50 -10.70
CA TYR A 391 -4.91 17.93 -10.38
C TYR A 391 -3.94 18.07 -11.55
N ASP A 392 -2.92 18.88 -11.35
CA ASP A 392 -1.90 19.21 -12.35
C ASP A 392 -0.49 18.74 -11.95
N SER A 393 -0.34 18.22 -10.73
CA SER A 393 0.97 17.92 -10.14
C SER A 393 1.61 16.60 -10.62
N GLY A 394 0.86 15.70 -11.25
CA GLY A 394 1.40 14.40 -11.64
C GLY A 394 0.58 13.62 -12.66
N LYS A 395 0.98 12.36 -12.89
CA LYS A 395 0.32 11.47 -13.85
C LYS A 395 -1.05 11.02 -13.33
N ILE A 396 -2.01 10.84 -14.23
CA ILE A 396 -3.33 10.26 -13.95
C ILE A 396 -3.54 9.05 -14.86
N GLU A 397 -3.97 7.94 -14.29
CA GLU A 397 -4.26 6.69 -14.99
C GLU A 397 -5.60 6.12 -14.50
N CYS A 398 -6.36 5.47 -15.38
CA CYS A 398 -7.55 4.73 -15.02
C CYS A 398 -7.18 3.25 -15.08
N ALA A 399 -7.32 2.52 -13.97
CA ALA A 399 -6.89 1.14 -13.89
C ALA A 399 -7.74 0.21 -14.75
N HIS A 400 -7.08 -0.77 -15.34
CA HIS A 400 -7.71 -1.91 -16.02
C HIS A 400 -7.43 -3.22 -15.29
N ASP A 401 -8.32 -4.19 -15.44
CA ASP A 401 -8.08 -5.51 -14.87
C ASP A 401 -6.82 -6.14 -15.47
N LEU A 402 -6.00 -6.73 -14.60
CA LEU A 402 -4.69 -7.32 -14.86
C LEU A 402 -3.62 -6.34 -15.34
N GLU A 403 -3.88 -5.04 -15.30
CA GLU A 403 -2.88 -4.00 -15.56
C GLU A 403 -1.76 -4.05 -14.51
N VAL A 404 -0.53 -3.89 -14.98
CA VAL A 404 0.68 -3.88 -14.13
C VAL A 404 1.35 -2.52 -14.20
N VAL A 405 1.51 -1.88 -13.04
CA VAL A 405 2.17 -0.58 -12.89
C VAL A 405 3.45 -0.74 -12.09
N THR A 406 4.60 -0.54 -12.74
CA THR A 406 5.91 -0.58 -12.07
C THR A 406 6.22 0.73 -11.35
N ILE A 407 6.50 0.64 -10.04
CA ILE A 407 6.73 1.81 -9.18
C ILE A 407 8.23 2.04 -9.01
N LYS A 408 8.71 3.09 -9.67
CA LYS A 408 10.11 3.49 -9.65
C LYS A 408 10.45 4.24 -8.36
N ILE A 409 11.71 4.15 -7.94
CA ILE A 409 12.25 5.03 -6.90
C ILE A 409 12.13 6.49 -7.38
N PRO A 410 11.54 7.39 -6.57
CA PRO A 410 11.38 8.79 -6.95
C PRO A 410 12.73 9.48 -7.19
N LYS A 411 12.70 10.47 -8.09
CA LYS A 411 13.80 11.42 -8.28
C LYS A 411 13.46 12.74 -7.60
N GLY A 412 14.42 13.32 -6.89
CA GLY A 412 14.25 14.58 -6.16
C GLY A 412 13.40 14.45 -4.90
N ASP A 413 13.32 15.55 -4.17
CA ASP A 413 12.70 15.59 -2.84
C ASP A 413 11.19 15.31 -2.86
N ARG A 414 10.70 14.90 -1.69
CA ARG A 414 9.27 14.65 -1.45
C ARG A 414 8.63 15.90 -0.85
N TYR A 415 7.50 16.32 -1.41
CA TYR A 415 6.62 17.27 -0.72
C TYR A 415 6.24 16.71 0.66
N SER A 416 6.43 17.50 1.72
CA SER A 416 6.44 16.99 3.09
C SER A 416 5.62 17.81 4.09
N ASP A 417 4.94 18.88 3.64
CA ASP A 417 4.06 19.69 4.49
C ASP A 417 2.73 18.97 4.74
N LYS A 418 2.74 18.11 5.76
CA LYS A 418 1.60 17.29 6.17
C LYS A 418 0.38 18.12 6.61
N GLU A 419 0.61 19.25 7.28
CA GLU A 419 -0.49 20.07 7.80
C GLU A 419 -1.18 20.83 6.68
N GLN A 420 -0.42 21.36 5.72
CA GLN A 420 -1.01 21.98 4.55
C GLN A 420 -1.76 20.95 3.69
N ALA A 421 -1.16 19.79 3.43
CA ALA A 421 -1.83 18.71 2.70
C ALA A 421 -3.14 18.27 3.38
N TYR A 422 -3.15 18.17 4.72
CA TYR A 422 -4.37 17.86 5.47
C TYR A 422 -5.42 18.97 5.35
N ARG A 423 -5.04 20.25 5.46
CA ARG A 423 -5.97 21.38 5.30
C ARG A 423 -6.59 21.41 3.91
N ASP A 424 -5.78 21.20 2.87
CA ASP A 424 -6.25 21.20 1.48
C ASP A 424 -7.19 20.02 1.20
N ALA A 425 -6.84 18.83 1.70
CA ALA A 425 -7.70 17.65 1.59
C ALA A 425 -9.00 17.80 2.40
N ALA A 426 -8.94 18.41 3.58
CA ALA A 426 -10.10 18.72 4.40
C ALA A 426 -11.04 19.71 3.69
N SER A 427 -10.50 20.80 3.12
CA SER A 427 -11.28 21.76 2.35
C SER A 427 -12.00 21.09 1.18
N ALA A 428 -11.30 20.24 0.42
CA ALA A 428 -11.89 19.51 -0.71
C ALA A 428 -13.05 18.58 -0.29
N ALA A 429 -12.89 17.89 0.85
CA ALA A 429 -13.94 17.03 1.39
C ALA A 429 -15.13 17.83 1.96
N ASP A 430 -14.86 18.97 2.61
CA ASP A 430 -15.88 19.86 3.15
C ASP A 430 -16.70 20.52 2.03
N ASP A 431 -16.07 20.90 0.91
CA ASP A 431 -16.77 21.40 -0.27
C ASP A 431 -17.72 20.35 -0.87
N ALA A 432 -17.27 19.10 -1.02
CA ALA A 432 -18.10 18.01 -1.50
C ALA A 432 -19.30 17.75 -0.55
N LYS A 433 -19.06 17.78 0.77
CA LYS A 433 -20.11 17.68 1.79
C LYS A 433 -21.11 18.84 1.67
N ALA A 434 -20.63 20.07 1.48
CA ALA A 434 -21.47 21.26 1.35
C ALA A 434 -22.34 21.21 0.09
N HIS A 435 -21.78 20.80 -1.06
CA HIS A 435 -22.54 20.56 -2.28
C HIS A 435 -23.64 19.52 -2.09
N ALA A 436 -23.31 18.38 -1.46
CA ALA A 436 -24.29 17.34 -1.16
C ALA A 436 -25.42 17.86 -0.26
N LYS A 437 -25.09 18.61 0.80
CA LYS A 437 -26.08 19.24 1.68
C LYS A 437 -27.00 20.19 0.92
N ALA A 438 -26.44 21.10 0.14
CA ALA A 438 -27.22 22.08 -0.61
C ALA A 438 -28.18 21.41 -1.60
N PHE A 439 -27.70 20.41 -2.34
CA PHE A 439 -28.49 19.64 -3.30
C PHE A 439 -29.69 18.94 -2.66
N PHE A 440 -29.47 18.23 -1.54
CA PHE A 440 -30.52 17.47 -0.87
C PHE A 440 -31.48 18.34 -0.06
N LEU A 441 -31.02 19.47 0.49
CA LEU A 441 -31.89 20.47 1.14
C LEU A 441 -32.86 21.14 0.15
N ALA A 442 -32.44 21.33 -1.10
CA ALA A 442 -33.31 21.87 -2.15
C ALA A 442 -34.39 20.87 -2.61
N ARG A 443 -34.19 19.56 -2.40
CA ARG A 443 -35.06 18.46 -2.88
C ARG A 443 -35.85 17.77 -1.75
N LYS A 444 -36.24 18.53 -0.71
CA LYS A 444 -36.78 18.15 0.63
C LYS A 444 -37.77 16.99 0.80
N THR A 445 -38.22 16.29 -0.25
CA THR A 445 -39.12 15.15 -0.15
C THR A 445 -38.33 13.82 -0.10
N SER A 446 -38.21 13.25 1.10
CA SER A 446 -37.72 11.89 1.41
C SER A 446 -36.20 11.61 1.40
N LEU A 447 -35.41 12.40 2.15
CA LEU A 447 -34.07 11.93 2.51
C LEU A 447 -34.18 10.68 3.40
N SER A 448 -33.60 9.57 2.96
CA SER A 448 -33.48 8.37 3.77
C SER A 448 -32.72 8.65 5.07
N HIS A 449 -32.95 7.85 6.12
CA HIS A 449 -32.21 7.97 7.38
C HIS A 449 -30.68 7.86 7.16
N ARG A 450 -30.25 6.97 6.24
CA ARG A 450 -28.84 6.80 5.86
C ARG A 450 -28.25 8.08 5.25
N THR A 451 -28.99 8.71 4.34
CA THR A 451 -28.60 9.97 3.70
C THR A 451 -28.44 11.09 4.73
N ARG A 452 -29.32 11.18 5.74
CA ARG A 452 -29.20 12.18 6.81
C ARG A 452 -27.93 11.98 7.63
N ARG A 453 -27.65 10.75 8.08
CA ARG A 453 -26.47 10.42 8.90
C ARG A 453 -25.14 10.74 8.22
N LEU A 454 -25.04 10.57 6.90
CA LEU A 454 -23.81 10.91 6.16
C LEU A 454 -23.59 12.42 5.99
N LEU A 455 -24.69 13.17 5.87
CA LEU A 455 -24.65 14.63 5.75
C LEU A 455 -24.41 15.31 7.11
N GLU A 456 -24.93 14.77 8.21
CA GLU A 456 -24.56 15.20 9.57
C GLU A 456 -23.05 15.01 9.77
#